data_AF-A0A933PAY5-F1
#
_entry.id   AF-A0A933PAY5-F1
#
_cell.length_a   1.000
_cell.length_b   1.000
_cell.length_c   1.000
_cell.angle_alpha   90.00
_cell.angle_beta   90.00
_cell.angle_gamma   90.00
#
_symmetry.space_group_name_H-M   'P 1'
#
loop_
_entity.id
_entity.type
_entity.pdbx_description
1 polymer ?
#
loop_
_entity_poly.entity_id
_entity_poly.type
_entity_poly.pdbx_seq_one_letter_code
_entity_poly.pdbx_strand_id
1 'polypeptide(L)'
;MGVRRRSWSGVTGSRPGEPVEISAFVRALPDVVAAERLAAVLLVGSPERLRHLRTAAAVALTASETVAPDRLEVLLSATVLHDIGYAEAVRGTGFHPLDGAEWLRAHGAPADVAGVVAHHSEAVLLPGADAYLTRLGRLPRPEPTLSDVVTYADQTTTPDGRRTALLDRLRERRLRRPATGPVACEAQRRRAERLVHAVTRVTARLDRIGAADVSLHAVDPYLAPSRPLPGDDTVAQVLEAVPLLGAADGLERGERVGAAVHAARLLLAADCDPAWDDVLATACRLLGRDAPSVPGSLAEPPRVTLRR
;
A
#
# COMPACT_ATOMS: atom_id res chain seq x y z
N MET A 1 6.37 -8.95 39.19
CA MET A 1 7.81 -9.26 39.06
C MET A 1 8.15 -9.31 37.58
N GLY A 2 9.17 -8.55 37.17
CA GLY A 2 9.37 -8.09 35.80
C GLY A 2 9.45 -9.18 34.73
N VAL A 3 8.66 -8.99 33.68
CA VAL A 3 8.79 -9.76 32.44
C VAL A 3 10.02 -9.25 31.71
N ARG A 4 11.05 -10.11 31.65
CA ARG A 4 12.30 -9.85 30.94
C ARG A 4 12.02 -9.78 29.44
N ARG A 5 12.21 -8.59 28.86
CA ARG A 5 12.26 -8.37 27.41
C ARG A 5 13.60 -8.91 26.89
N ARG A 6 13.58 -9.75 25.84
CA ARG A 6 14.77 -10.15 25.08
C ARG A 6 14.53 -9.91 23.59
N SER A 7 15.61 -9.49 22.92
CA SER A 7 15.70 -8.93 21.57
C SER A 7 15.50 -9.97 20.45
N TRP A 8 14.83 -9.57 19.38
CA TRP A 8 14.88 -10.26 18.09
C TRP A 8 16.08 -9.77 17.29
N SER A 9 16.95 -10.70 16.92
CA SER A 9 18.13 -10.53 16.07
C SER A 9 17.99 -11.49 14.90
N GLY A 10 17.93 -10.93 13.68
CA GLY A 10 17.66 -11.65 12.42
C GLY A 10 16.39 -11.07 11.83
N VAL A 11 16.41 -10.03 11.00
CA VAL A 11 16.99 -9.96 9.65
C VAL A 11 17.73 -8.63 9.42
N THR A 12 18.10 -7.95 10.50
CA THR A 12 19.12 -6.89 10.48
C THR A 12 20.10 -7.23 11.58
N GLY A 13 21.40 -7.34 11.28
CA GLY A 13 22.44 -7.44 12.31
C GLY A 13 22.57 -6.19 13.19
N SER A 14 21.54 -5.33 13.22
CA SER A 14 21.59 -3.99 13.75
C SER A 14 21.04 -3.94 15.17
N ARG A 15 21.87 -3.49 16.11
CA ARG A 15 21.51 -3.31 17.52
C ARG A 15 20.63 -2.06 17.71
N PRO A 16 19.87 -1.96 18.81
CA PRO A 16 19.16 -0.73 19.17
C PRO A 16 20.13 0.46 19.18
N GLY A 17 19.86 1.47 18.34
CA GLY A 17 20.71 2.66 18.19
C GLY A 17 21.66 2.65 16.98
N GLU A 18 21.66 1.60 16.17
CA GLU A 18 22.47 1.52 14.95
C GLU A 18 21.74 2.18 13.76
N PRO A 19 22.45 2.90 12.86
CA PRO A 19 21.83 3.59 11.73
C PRO A 19 21.08 2.61 10.81
N VAL A 20 19.83 2.95 10.47
CA VAL A 20 19.06 2.20 9.48
C VAL A 20 19.48 2.67 8.08
N GLU A 21 20.14 1.80 7.33
CA GLU A 21 20.51 2.02 5.94
C GLU A 21 19.26 2.06 5.05
N ILE A 22 18.70 3.25 4.85
CA ILE A 22 17.57 3.51 3.93
C ILE A 22 17.84 2.90 2.53
N SER A 23 19.11 2.96 2.11
CA SER A 23 19.60 2.42 0.84
C SER A 23 19.30 0.92 0.67
N ALA A 24 19.29 0.15 1.76
CA ALA A 24 19.00 -1.27 1.72
C ALA A 24 17.53 -1.55 1.42
N PHE A 25 16.61 -0.75 1.97
CA PHE A 25 15.18 -0.89 1.66
C PHE A 25 14.89 -0.50 0.22
N VAL A 26 15.50 0.57 -0.29
CA VAL A 26 15.29 0.98 -1.68
C VAL A 26 15.81 -0.06 -2.68
N ARG A 27 16.98 -0.66 -2.43
CA ARG A 27 17.53 -1.74 -3.27
C ARG A 27 16.67 -3.01 -3.28
N ALA A 28 15.91 -3.25 -2.22
CA ALA A 28 15.02 -4.40 -2.14
C ALA A 28 13.70 -4.18 -2.90
N LEU A 29 13.42 -2.96 -3.38
CA LEU A 29 12.20 -2.70 -4.14
C LEU A 29 12.21 -3.41 -5.51
N PRO A 30 11.05 -3.89 -6.02
CA PRO A 30 9.73 -3.84 -5.40
C PRO A 30 9.58 -4.99 -4.39
N ASP A 31 9.70 -4.67 -3.11
CA ASP A 31 9.42 -5.56 -2.01
C ASP A 31 8.53 -4.80 -1.05
N VAL A 32 7.34 -5.33 -0.80
CA VAL A 32 6.34 -4.66 0.02
C VAL A 32 6.79 -4.52 1.48
N VAL A 33 7.62 -5.44 2.00
CA VAL A 33 8.15 -5.34 3.37
C VAL A 33 9.21 -4.25 3.45
N ALA A 34 10.12 -4.19 2.49
CA ALA A 34 11.07 -3.09 2.37
C ALA A 34 10.35 -1.75 2.17
N ALA A 35 9.27 -1.70 1.38
CA ALA A 35 8.46 -0.52 1.18
C ALA A 35 7.78 -0.05 2.49
N GLU A 36 7.23 -0.97 3.27
CA GLU A 36 6.63 -0.67 4.58
C GLU A 36 7.65 -0.09 5.54
N ARG A 37 8.81 -0.74 5.66
CA ARG A 37 9.91 -0.28 6.53
C ARG A 37 10.44 1.09 6.09
N LEU A 38 10.58 1.30 4.78
CA LEU A 38 10.96 2.58 4.22
C LEU A 38 9.94 3.67 4.57
N ALA A 39 8.65 3.41 4.38
CA ALA A 39 7.57 4.34 4.73
C ALA A 39 7.55 4.63 6.25
N ALA A 40 7.68 3.60 7.09
CA ALA A 40 7.70 3.74 8.54
C ALA A 40 8.88 4.61 9.03
N VAL A 41 10.07 4.45 8.42
CA VAL A 41 11.23 5.28 8.72
C VAL A 41 11.03 6.73 8.26
N LEU A 42 10.57 6.94 7.03
CA LEU A 42 10.41 8.28 6.45
C LEU A 42 9.26 9.08 7.12
N LEU A 43 8.19 8.41 7.53
CA LEU A 43 6.98 9.01 8.09
C LEU A 43 6.85 8.82 9.60
N VAL A 44 7.97 8.60 10.30
CA VAL A 44 7.99 8.46 11.77
C VAL A 44 7.33 9.64 12.50
N GLY A 45 7.37 10.84 11.91
CA GLY A 45 6.72 12.05 12.43
C GLY A 45 5.26 12.25 11.98
N SER A 46 4.64 11.28 11.30
CA SER A 46 3.28 11.39 10.75
C SER A 46 2.52 10.06 10.90
N PRO A 47 2.20 9.64 12.14
CA PRO A 47 1.62 8.33 12.42
C PRO A 47 0.26 8.10 11.76
N GLU A 48 -0.57 9.14 11.61
CA GLU A 48 -1.84 9.05 10.89
C GLU A 48 -1.65 8.76 9.40
N ARG A 49 -0.58 9.30 8.79
CA ARG A 49 -0.24 9.03 7.39
C ARG A 49 0.28 7.61 7.21
N LEU A 50 1.12 7.14 8.13
CA LEU A 50 1.57 5.76 8.10
C LEU A 50 0.38 4.78 8.21
N ARG A 51 -0.61 5.09 9.06
CA ARG A 51 -1.86 4.31 9.13
C ARG A 51 -2.60 4.33 7.79
N HIS A 52 -2.79 5.51 7.19
CA HIS A 52 -3.39 5.64 5.85
C HIS A 52 -2.68 4.77 4.81
N LEU A 53 -1.35 4.75 4.77
CA LEU A 53 -0.58 3.94 3.81
C LEU A 53 -0.81 2.44 4.02
N ARG A 54 -0.80 1.98 5.27
CA ARG A 54 -1.04 0.57 5.62
C ARG A 54 -2.45 0.13 5.28
N THR A 55 -3.47 0.92 5.65
CA THR A 55 -4.85 0.63 5.28
C THR A 55 -5.07 0.70 3.76
N ALA A 56 -4.44 1.64 3.04
CA ALA A 56 -4.50 1.66 1.59
C ALA A 56 -3.87 0.40 0.98
N ALA A 57 -2.72 -0.04 1.47
CA ALA A 57 -2.12 -1.31 1.05
C ALA A 57 -3.04 -2.50 1.32
N ALA A 58 -3.79 -2.48 2.42
CA ALA A 58 -4.82 -3.46 2.73
C ALA A 58 -5.94 -3.48 1.70
N VAL A 59 -6.42 -2.31 1.32
CA VAL A 59 -7.43 -2.19 0.28
C VAL A 59 -6.89 -2.70 -1.05
N ALA A 60 -5.66 -2.32 -1.45
CA ALA A 60 -5.04 -2.78 -2.67
C ALA A 60 -4.90 -4.32 -2.70
N LEU A 61 -4.56 -4.92 -1.55
CA LEU A 61 -4.49 -6.37 -1.40
C LEU A 61 -5.83 -7.03 -1.74
N THR A 62 -6.96 -6.50 -1.26
CA THR A 62 -8.29 -7.06 -1.59
C THR A 62 -8.66 -6.97 -3.07
N ALA A 63 -8.04 -6.04 -3.81
CA ALA A 63 -8.27 -5.79 -5.23
C ALA A 63 -7.17 -6.36 -6.15
N SER A 64 -6.18 -7.04 -5.58
CA SER A 64 -4.99 -7.48 -6.32
C SER A 64 -5.22 -8.65 -7.27
N GLU A 65 -6.37 -9.35 -7.21
CA GLU A 65 -6.78 -10.34 -8.22
C GLU A 65 -7.12 -9.70 -9.57
N THR A 66 -7.34 -8.38 -9.57
CA THR A 66 -7.70 -7.63 -10.76
C THR A 66 -6.48 -7.13 -11.54
N VAL A 67 -5.26 -7.47 -11.09
CA VAL A 67 -3.99 -7.16 -11.74
C VAL A 67 -3.24 -8.44 -12.10
N ALA A 68 -2.30 -8.35 -13.03
CA ALA A 68 -1.47 -9.49 -13.40
C ALA A 68 -0.59 -9.93 -12.21
N PRO A 69 -0.38 -11.26 -11.98
CA PRO A 69 0.35 -11.76 -10.82
C PRO A 69 1.79 -11.21 -10.68
N ASP A 70 2.48 -10.99 -11.80
CA ASP A 70 3.85 -10.43 -11.86
C ASP A 70 3.90 -8.95 -11.47
N ARG A 71 2.75 -8.28 -11.33
CA ARG A 71 2.64 -6.88 -10.91
C ARG A 71 2.31 -6.71 -9.43
N LEU A 72 2.12 -7.80 -8.68
CA LEU A 72 1.66 -7.76 -7.29
C LEU A 72 2.62 -7.00 -6.37
N GLU A 73 3.92 -7.23 -6.48
CA GLU A 73 4.92 -6.54 -5.66
C GLU A 73 5.00 -5.05 -5.95
N VAL A 74 4.91 -4.66 -7.24
CA VAL A 74 4.87 -3.24 -7.66
C VAL A 74 3.61 -2.57 -7.12
N LEU A 75 2.46 -3.23 -7.25
CA LEU A 75 1.18 -2.72 -6.74
C LEU A 75 1.27 -2.40 -5.25
N LEU A 76 1.66 -3.37 -4.43
CA LEU A 76 1.65 -3.22 -2.98
C LEU A 76 2.75 -2.24 -2.52
N SER A 77 3.96 -2.37 -3.06
CA SER A 77 5.08 -1.46 -2.73
C SER A 77 4.74 -0.02 -3.07
N ALA A 78 4.21 0.24 -4.27
CA ALA A 78 3.85 1.60 -4.67
C ALA A 78 2.64 2.13 -3.90
N THR A 79 1.68 1.27 -3.51
CA THR A 79 0.56 1.69 -2.65
C THR A 79 1.06 2.11 -1.28
N VAL A 80 1.99 1.36 -0.66
CA VAL A 80 2.62 1.74 0.61
C VAL A 80 3.44 3.03 0.47
N LEU A 81 4.06 3.27 -0.69
CA LEU A 81 4.96 4.41 -0.89
C LEU A 81 4.29 5.65 -1.50
N HIS A 82 3.01 5.62 -1.86
CA HIS A 82 2.40 6.67 -2.69
C HIS A 82 2.46 8.08 -2.08
N ASP A 83 2.44 8.17 -0.75
CA ASP A 83 2.35 9.42 0.02
C ASP A 83 3.66 9.76 0.76
N ILE A 84 4.79 9.08 0.47
CA ILE A 84 6.08 9.37 1.15
C ILE A 84 6.62 10.77 0.84
N GLY A 85 6.16 11.41 -0.24
CA GLY A 85 6.52 12.79 -0.57
C GLY A 85 6.08 13.82 0.47
N TYR A 86 5.24 13.44 1.44
CA TYR A 86 4.93 14.28 2.61
C TYR A 86 6.04 14.26 3.67
N ALA A 87 6.93 13.26 3.68
CA ALA A 87 8.01 13.18 4.65
C ALA A 87 8.98 14.35 4.51
N GLU A 88 9.43 14.92 5.64
CA GLU A 88 10.33 16.07 5.64
C GLU A 88 11.64 15.80 4.88
N ALA A 89 12.19 14.59 5.02
CA ALA A 89 13.41 14.16 4.33
C ALA A 89 13.24 13.93 2.81
N VAL A 90 12.00 13.89 2.32
CA VAL A 90 11.65 13.60 0.92
C VAL A 90 11.16 14.86 0.21
N ARG A 91 10.46 15.74 0.95
CA ARG A 91 9.83 16.95 0.41
C ARG A 91 10.88 17.90 -0.18
N GLY A 92 10.78 18.14 -1.49
CA GLY A 92 11.64 19.07 -2.23
C GLY A 92 10.86 20.25 -2.79
N THR A 93 9.71 20.00 -3.42
CA THR A 93 8.87 21.02 -4.07
C THR A 93 7.61 21.35 -3.29
N GLY A 94 7.21 20.47 -2.36
CA GLY A 94 5.91 20.51 -1.70
C GLY A 94 4.79 19.84 -2.49
N PHE A 95 5.05 19.36 -3.71
CA PHE A 95 4.12 18.58 -4.51
C PHE A 95 4.41 17.09 -4.31
N HIS A 96 3.74 16.49 -3.32
CA HIS A 96 4.08 15.18 -2.77
C HIS A 96 4.19 14.03 -3.80
N PRO A 97 3.39 13.92 -4.89
CA PRO A 97 3.55 12.83 -5.84
C PRO A 97 4.90 12.89 -6.57
N LEU A 98 5.32 14.11 -6.93
CA LEU A 98 6.59 14.34 -7.60
C LEU A 98 7.77 14.14 -6.64
N ASP A 99 7.67 14.73 -5.45
CA ASP A 99 8.73 14.64 -4.45
C ASP A 99 9.04 13.19 -4.08
N GLY A 100 8.00 12.37 -3.82
CA GLY A 100 8.19 10.95 -3.55
C GLY A 100 8.81 10.19 -4.72
N ALA A 101 8.32 10.43 -5.94
CA ALA A 101 8.80 9.73 -7.12
C ALA A 101 10.24 10.08 -7.50
N GLU A 102 10.61 11.37 -7.45
CA GLU A 102 11.98 11.80 -7.74
C GLU A 102 12.95 11.33 -6.66
N TRP A 103 12.54 11.36 -5.39
CA TRP A 103 13.35 10.81 -4.30
C TRP A 103 13.59 9.31 -4.50
N LEU A 104 12.55 8.52 -4.81
CA LEU A 104 12.69 7.09 -5.08
C LEU A 104 13.66 6.83 -6.23
N ARG A 105 13.54 7.59 -7.34
CA ARG A 105 14.47 7.47 -8.47
C ARG A 105 15.91 7.84 -8.10
N ALA A 106 16.10 8.91 -7.34
CA ALA A 106 17.43 9.34 -6.90
C ALA A 106 18.13 8.28 -6.02
N HIS A 107 17.35 7.44 -5.32
CA HIS A 107 17.87 6.37 -4.47
C HIS A 107 17.91 5.00 -5.16
N GLY A 108 17.61 4.93 -6.46
CA GLY A 108 17.73 3.70 -7.26
C GLY A 108 16.52 2.77 -7.20
N ALA A 109 15.34 3.26 -6.80
CA ALA A 109 14.12 2.47 -6.84
C ALA A 109 13.72 2.09 -8.28
N PRO A 110 13.01 0.97 -8.47
CA PRO A 110 12.42 0.58 -9.74
C PRO A 110 11.57 1.70 -10.36
N ALA A 111 11.69 1.85 -11.68
CA ALA A 111 11.05 2.93 -12.42
C ALA A 111 9.52 2.82 -12.45
N ASP A 112 8.98 1.61 -12.35
CA ASP A 112 7.54 1.33 -12.26
C ASP A 112 6.96 1.76 -10.91
N VAL A 113 7.61 1.45 -9.79
CA VAL A 113 7.22 1.92 -8.45
C VAL A 113 7.22 3.45 -8.42
N ALA A 114 8.31 4.09 -8.86
CA ALA A 114 8.39 5.54 -8.91
C ALA A 114 7.35 6.15 -9.86
N GLY A 115 7.07 5.50 -10.99
CA GLY A 115 6.03 5.92 -11.93
C GLY A 115 4.62 5.87 -11.31
N VAL A 116 4.28 4.78 -10.62
CA VAL A 116 3.01 4.68 -9.89
C VAL A 116 2.91 5.78 -8.83
N VAL A 117 3.96 6.01 -8.03
CA VAL A 117 3.99 7.10 -7.03
C VAL A 117 3.83 8.48 -7.68
N ALA A 118 4.44 8.73 -8.84
CA ALA A 118 4.35 10.02 -9.53
C ALA A 118 2.94 10.37 -10.00
N HIS A 119 2.20 9.34 -10.44
CA HIS A 119 0.93 9.50 -11.14
C HIS A 119 -0.28 9.10 -10.29
N HIS A 120 -0.07 8.67 -9.04
CA HIS A 120 -1.14 8.14 -8.17
C HIS A 120 -2.32 9.10 -8.06
N SER A 121 -3.53 8.53 -8.03
CA SER A 121 -4.78 9.25 -7.78
C SER A 121 -4.93 10.51 -8.63
N GLU A 122 -4.58 10.42 -9.92
CA GLU A 122 -4.67 11.52 -10.88
C GLU A 122 -3.88 12.77 -10.44
N ALA A 123 -2.62 12.55 -10.02
CA ALA A 123 -1.72 13.60 -9.53
C ALA A 123 -1.64 14.82 -10.47
N VAL A 124 -1.69 14.60 -11.79
CA VAL A 124 -1.67 15.66 -12.81
C VAL A 124 -2.85 16.65 -12.72
N LEU A 125 -3.88 16.35 -11.93
CA LEU A 125 -5.05 17.19 -11.68
C LEU A 125 -5.10 17.76 -10.26
N LEU A 126 -4.04 17.58 -9.47
CA LEU A 126 -3.93 18.19 -8.15
C LEU A 126 -3.61 19.69 -8.26
N PRO A 127 -4.02 20.49 -7.28
CA PRO A 127 -3.61 21.89 -7.20
C PRO A 127 -2.09 22.03 -7.27
N GLY A 128 -1.59 22.92 -8.14
CA GLY A 128 -0.16 23.16 -8.36
C GLY A 128 0.53 22.21 -9.34
N ALA A 129 -0.17 21.21 -9.89
CA ALA A 129 0.41 20.26 -10.85
C ALA A 129 0.95 20.93 -12.13
N ASP A 130 0.36 22.06 -12.55
CA ASP A 130 0.77 22.81 -13.74
C ASP A 130 2.26 23.20 -13.73
N ALA A 131 2.80 23.53 -12.56
CA ALA A 131 4.22 23.86 -12.39
C ALA A 131 5.16 22.66 -12.66
N TYR A 132 4.63 21.44 -12.66
CA TYR A 132 5.41 20.21 -12.65
C TYR A 132 5.08 19.23 -13.79
N LEU A 133 4.18 19.59 -14.72
CA LEU A 133 3.74 18.70 -15.81
C LEU A 133 4.91 18.13 -16.64
N THR A 134 5.93 18.93 -16.95
CA THR A 134 7.12 18.47 -17.67
C THR A 134 7.92 17.44 -16.87
N ARG A 135 8.07 17.64 -15.56
CA ARG A 135 8.81 16.71 -14.68
C ARG A 135 8.02 15.42 -14.47
N LEU A 136 6.72 15.52 -14.23
CA LEU A 136 5.80 14.38 -14.18
C LEU A 136 5.80 13.59 -15.49
N GLY A 137 5.90 14.26 -16.65
CA GLY A 137 5.99 13.63 -17.96
C GLY A 137 7.26 12.81 -18.20
N ARG A 138 8.32 13.04 -17.43
CA ARG A 138 9.57 12.24 -17.47
C ARG A 138 9.52 10.97 -16.62
N LEU A 139 8.46 10.80 -15.83
CA LEU A 139 8.24 9.63 -14.99
C LEU A 139 7.35 8.64 -15.75
N PRO A 140 7.68 7.33 -15.75
CA PRO A 140 6.89 6.34 -16.47
C PRO A 140 5.42 6.38 -16.09
N ARG A 141 4.53 6.28 -17.09
CA ARG A 141 3.10 6.14 -16.84
C ARG A 141 2.82 4.72 -16.37
N PRO A 142 2.13 4.52 -15.23
CA PRO A 142 1.78 3.20 -14.77
C PRO A 142 0.77 2.54 -15.71
N GLU A 143 0.75 1.21 -15.73
CA GLU A 143 -0.29 0.45 -16.42
C GLU A 143 -1.68 0.84 -15.86
N PRO A 144 -2.71 0.97 -16.70
CA PRO A 144 -4.02 1.44 -16.26
C PRO A 144 -4.64 0.60 -15.14
N THR A 145 -4.47 -0.73 -15.19
CA THR A 145 -5.00 -1.65 -14.17
C THR A 145 -4.34 -1.45 -12.81
N LEU A 146 -3.02 -1.26 -12.77
CA LEU A 146 -2.29 -0.91 -11.54
C LEU A 146 -2.71 0.45 -11.01
N SER A 147 -2.74 1.47 -11.88
CA SER A 147 -3.14 2.83 -11.51
C SER A 147 -4.54 2.86 -10.91
N ASP A 148 -5.46 2.09 -11.48
CA ASP A 148 -6.83 1.96 -10.98
C ASP A 148 -6.88 1.38 -9.56
N VAL A 149 -6.13 0.30 -9.28
CA VAL A 149 -6.14 -0.32 -7.95
C VAL A 149 -5.50 0.58 -6.89
N VAL A 150 -4.39 1.25 -7.20
CA VAL A 150 -3.76 2.22 -6.29
C VAL A 150 -4.72 3.39 -6.02
N THR A 151 -5.41 3.87 -7.05
CA THR A 151 -6.42 4.92 -6.92
C THR A 151 -7.60 4.45 -6.06
N TYR A 152 -8.09 3.23 -6.28
CA TYR A 152 -9.14 2.64 -5.46
C TYR A 152 -8.73 2.53 -3.99
N ALA A 153 -7.50 2.07 -3.73
CA ALA A 153 -6.94 1.95 -2.40
C ALA A 153 -6.84 3.30 -1.66
N ASP A 154 -6.20 4.31 -2.25
CA ASP A 154 -6.09 5.65 -1.65
C ASP A 154 -7.47 6.31 -1.49
N GLN A 155 -8.33 6.27 -2.52
CA GLN A 155 -9.60 6.99 -2.49
C GLN A 155 -10.71 6.32 -1.66
N THR A 156 -10.50 5.09 -1.18
CA THR A 156 -11.41 4.43 -0.21
C THR A 156 -10.80 4.33 1.19
N THR A 157 -9.71 5.07 1.41
CA THR A 157 -9.03 5.20 2.70
C THR A 157 -8.95 6.67 3.12
N THR A 158 -9.39 6.99 4.32
CA THR A 158 -9.32 8.35 4.87
C THR A 158 -7.86 8.72 5.21
N PRO A 159 -7.54 10.02 5.37
CA PRO A 159 -6.19 10.45 5.75
C PRO A 159 -5.66 9.90 7.08
N ASP A 160 -6.54 9.40 7.94
CA ASP A 160 -6.21 8.82 9.25
C ASP A 160 -6.33 7.28 9.28
N GLY A 161 -6.44 6.63 8.11
CA GLY A 161 -6.40 5.18 8.00
C GLY A 161 -7.73 4.46 8.24
N ARG A 162 -8.86 5.15 8.15
CA ARG A 162 -10.19 4.50 8.21
C ARG A 162 -10.70 4.20 6.81
N ARG A 163 -11.48 3.15 6.68
CA ARG A 163 -12.26 2.90 5.46
C ARG A 163 -13.29 3.99 5.23
N THR A 164 -13.51 4.31 3.98
CA THR A 164 -14.59 5.20 3.59
C THR A 164 -15.09 4.89 2.19
N ALA A 165 -16.34 5.26 1.97
CA ALA A 165 -16.94 5.38 0.66
C ALA A 165 -16.21 6.48 -0.16
N LEU A 166 -15.85 6.22 -1.42
CA LEU A 166 -15.31 7.22 -2.35
C LEU A 166 -16.09 8.56 -2.38
N LEU A 167 -17.43 8.63 -2.50
CA LEU A 167 -18.11 9.94 -2.51
C LEU A 167 -17.96 10.67 -1.18
N ASP A 168 -17.94 9.95 -0.05
CA ASP A 168 -17.67 10.57 1.24
C ASP A 168 -16.22 11.07 1.31
N ARG A 169 -15.26 10.32 0.75
CA ARG A 169 -13.87 10.78 0.57
C ARG A 169 -13.77 12.03 -0.30
N LEU A 170 -14.54 12.10 -1.39
CA LEU A 170 -14.58 13.26 -2.30
C LEU A 170 -15.21 14.47 -1.62
N ARG A 171 -16.32 14.28 -0.88
CA ARG A 171 -16.98 15.33 -0.08
C ARG A 171 -16.03 15.87 0.98
N GLU A 172 -15.42 14.99 1.76
CA GLU A 172 -14.44 15.30 2.79
C GLU A 172 -13.24 16.08 2.21
N ARG A 173 -12.66 15.62 1.10
CA ARG A 173 -11.56 16.30 0.42
C ARG A 173 -11.97 17.70 -0.08
N ARG A 174 -13.18 17.85 -0.61
CA ARG A 174 -13.71 19.14 -1.08
C ARG A 174 -13.89 20.13 0.08
N LEU A 175 -14.35 19.66 1.24
CA LEU A 175 -14.48 20.49 2.44
C LEU A 175 -13.12 20.92 3.00
N ARG A 176 -12.15 20.01 3.05
CA ARG A 176 -10.80 20.27 3.58
C ARG A 176 -9.94 21.14 2.67
N ARG A 177 -10.13 21.01 1.35
CA ARG A 177 -9.37 21.73 0.31
C ARG A 177 -10.35 22.27 -0.74
N PRO A 178 -11.08 23.36 -0.44
CA PRO A 178 -12.02 23.96 -1.38
C PRO A 178 -11.27 24.52 -2.59
N ALA A 179 -11.78 24.25 -3.79
CA ALA A 179 -11.29 24.87 -5.00
C ALA A 179 -11.71 26.35 -5.05
N THR A 180 -10.78 27.23 -5.43
CA THR A 180 -11.02 28.67 -5.55
C THR A 180 -10.84 29.12 -6.99
N GLY A 181 -11.93 29.57 -7.61
CA GLY A 181 -11.96 30.05 -9.00
C GLY A 181 -12.25 28.98 -10.06
N PRO A 182 -12.60 29.39 -11.29
CA PRO A 182 -13.14 28.47 -12.31
C PRO A 182 -12.19 27.33 -12.70
N VAL A 183 -10.89 27.63 -12.85
CA VAL A 183 -9.87 26.65 -13.25
C VAL A 183 -9.70 25.56 -12.19
N ALA A 184 -9.60 25.95 -10.91
CA ALA A 184 -9.45 25.00 -9.82
C ALA A 184 -10.71 24.12 -9.66
N CYS A 185 -11.90 24.70 -9.82
CA CYS A 185 -13.16 23.96 -9.79
C CYS A 185 -13.24 22.92 -10.91
N GLU A 186 -12.83 23.31 -12.12
CA GLU A 186 -12.83 22.41 -13.29
C GLU A 186 -11.82 21.27 -13.13
N ALA A 187 -10.60 21.56 -12.64
CA ALA A 187 -9.60 20.54 -12.34
C ALA A 187 -10.12 19.55 -11.28
N GLN A 188 -10.75 20.06 -10.22
CA GLN A 188 -11.34 19.23 -9.16
C GLN A 188 -12.47 18.34 -9.69
N ARG A 189 -13.35 18.87 -10.56
CA ARG A 189 -14.43 18.12 -11.21
C ARG A 189 -13.88 16.99 -12.07
N ARG A 190 -12.97 17.31 -12.99
CA ARG A 190 -12.33 16.31 -13.85
C ARG A 190 -11.59 15.24 -13.07
N ARG A 191 -10.93 15.63 -11.97
CA ARG A 191 -10.28 14.66 -11.08
C ARG A 191 -11.32 13.74 -10.45
N ALA A 192 -12.38 14.28 -9.87
CA ALA A 192 -13.44 13.48 -9.27
C ALA A 192 -14.03 12.45 -10.25
N GLU A 193 -14.31 12.85 -11.50
CA GLU A 193 -14.79 11.94 -12.56
C GLU A 193 -13.83 10.78 -12.80
N ARG A 194 -12.52 11.07 -12.95
CA ARG A 194 -11.52 10.03 -13.17
C ARG A 194 -11.36 9.08 -11.98
N LEU A 195 -11.42 9.60 -10.76
CA LEU A 195 -11.39 8.78 -9.55
C LEU A 195 -12.62 7.86 -9.46
N VAL A 196 -13.80 8.37 -9.78
CA VAL A 196 -15.03 7.55 -9.88
C VAL A 196 -14.84 6.45 -10.91
N HIS A 197 -14.38 6.77 -12.12
CA HIS A 197 -14.16 5.77 -13.15
C HIS A 197 -13.13 4.70 -12.76
N ALA A 198 -12.03 5.08 -12.10
CA ALA A 198 -11.03 4.12 -11.61
C ALA A 198 -11.64 3.16 -10.58
N VAL A 199 -12.36 3.68 -9.59
CA VAL A 199 -13.05 2.87 -8.57
C VAL A 199 -14.09 1.96 -9.20
N THR A 200 -14.94 2.47 -10.11
CA THR A 200 -15.92 1.66 -10.83
C THR A 200 -15.28 0.53 -11.62
N ARG A 201 -14.14 0.79 -12.29
CA ARG A 201 -13.41 -0.26 -13.03
C ARG A 201 -12.86 -1.34 -12.10
N VAL A 202 -12.34 -0.98 -10.93
CA VAL A 202 -11.87 -1.97 -9.93
C VAL A 202 -13.03 -2.80 -9.41
N THR A 203 -14.14 -2.17 -9.01
CA THR A 203 -15.35 -2.87 -8.54
C THR A 203 -15.88 -3.83 -9.60
N ALA A 204 -16.01 -3.38 -10.86
CA ALA A 204 -16.46 -4.25 -11.96
C ALA A 204 -15.47 -5.40 -12.29
N ARG A 205 -14.17 -5.25 -12.02
CA ARG A 205 -13.21 -6.36 -12.11
C ARG A 205 -13.41 -7.35 -10.97
N LEU A 206 -13.61 -6.85 -9.74
CA LEU A 206 -13.88 -7.66 -8.56
C LEU A 206 -15.19 -8.46 -8.70
N ASP A 207 -16.27 -7.83 -9.15
CA ASP A 207 -17.57 -8.48 -9.35
C ASP A 207 -17.49 -9.61 -10.38
N ARG A 208 -16.70 -9.44 -11.44
CA ARG A 208 -16.48 -10.50 -12.45
C ARG A 208 -15.74 -11.71 -11.90
N ILE A 209 -14.83 -11.50 -10.95
CA ILE A 209 -14.08 -12.59 -10.30
C ILE A 209 -14.96 -13.25 -9.23
N GLY A 210 -15.77 -12.46 -8.50
CA GLY A 210 -16.72 -12.97 -7.49
C GLY A 210 -17.93 -13.70 -8.07
N ALA A 211 -18.42 -13.32 -9.25
CA ALA A 211 -19.51 -14.02 -9.95
C ALA A 211 -19.12 -15.43 -10.44
N ALA A 212 -17.84 -15.82 -10.37
CA ALA A 212 -17.40 -17.19 -10.59
C ALA A 212 -17.62 -18.09 -9.35
N ASP A 213 -17.92 -17.52 -8.17
CA ASP A 213 -18.04 -18.26 -6.91
C ASP A 213 -19.16 -17.69 -6.01
N VAL A 214 -20.41 -17.75 -6.51
CA VAL A 214 -21.70 -17.39 -5.87
C VAL A 214 -22.31 -16.05 -6.34
N SER A 215 -23.50 -16.16 -6.92
CA SER A 215 -24.41 -15.07 -7.30
C SER A 215 -24.90 -14.30 -6.08
N LEU A 216 -24.72 -12.96 -6.07
CA LEU A 216 -25.45 -12.07 -5.16
C LEU A 216 -26.00 -10.85 -5.89
N HIS A 217 -27.29 -10.64 -5.70
CA HIS A 217 -28.13 -9.60 -6.26
C HIS A 217 -27.77 -8.18 -5.78
N ALA A 218 -27.88 -7.23 -6.72
CA ALA A 218 -28.29 -5.84 -6.55
C ALA A 218 -27.64 -5.04 -5.39
N VAL A 219 -26.44 -4.51 -5.61
CA VAL A 219 -25.88 -3.46 -4.76
C VAL A 219 -26.06 -2.11 -5.46
N ASP A 220 -26.61 -1.12 -4.75
CA ASP A 220 -26.64 0.26 -5.22
C ASP A 220 -25.20 0.69 -5.59
N PRO A 221 -24.95 1.04 -6.87
CA PRO A 221 -23.63 1.03 -7.51
C PRO A 221 -22.64 2.13 -7.06
N TYR A 222 -22.92 2.80 -5.95
CA TYR A 222 -22.11 3.90 -5.42
C TYR A 222 -21.69 3.65 -3.95
N LEU A 223 -20.56 2.94 -3.73
CA LEU A 223 -19.62 3.15 -2.58
C LEU A 223 -19.60 2.25 -1.32
N ALA A 224 -20.28 1.10 -1.24
CA ALA A 224 -20.04 0.23 -0.08
C ALA A 224 -18.75 -0.61 -0.28
N PRO A 225 -17.89 -0.77 0.75
CA PRO A 225 -16.87 -1.81 0.74
C PRO A 225 -17.57 -3.18 0.84
N SER A 226 -17.85 -3.83 -0.28
CA SER A 226 -18.56 -5.11 -0.34
C SER A 226 -17.74 -6.31 0.14
N ARG A 227 -16.47 -6.12 0.52
CA ARG A 227 -15.63 -7.13 1.16
C ARG A 227 -15.16 -6.66 2.55
N PRO A 228 -15.28 -7.51 3.59
CA PRO A 228 -14.66 -7.23 4.88
C PRO A 228 -13.18 -6.95 4.67
N LEU A 229 -12.68 -5.90 5.32
CA LEU A 229 -11.25 -5.62 5.29
C LEU A 229 -10.56 -6.48 6.33
N PRO A 230 -9.32 -6.93 6.04
CA PRO A 230 -8.37 -7.25 7.10
C PRO A 230 -8.22 -6.05 8.04
N GLY A 231 -8.19 -6.26 9.36
CA GLY A 231 -7.79 -5.21 10.30
C GLY A 231 -6.44 -4.58 9.91
N ASP A 232 -6.13 -3.36 10.42
CA ASP A 232 -4.82 -2.72 10.18
C ASP A 232 -3.65 -3.65 10.57
N ASP A 233 -3.87 -4.45 11.62
CA ASP A 233 -2.97 -5.50 12.07
C ASP A 233 -2.83 -6.57 11.00
N THR A 234 -3.92 -7.09 10.44
CA THR A 234 -3.89 -8.16 9.45
C THR A 234 -3.06 -7.84 8.22
N VAL A 235 -2.98 -6.59 7.78
CA VAL A 235 -2.13 -6.25 6.63
C VAL A 235 -0.68 -6.11 7.02
N ALA A 236 -0.38 -5.52 8.17
CA ALA A 236 0.95 -5.64 8.74
C ALA A 236 1.36 -7.11 8.87
N GLN A 237 0.44 -7.98 9.30
CA GLN A 237 0.66 -9.41 9.48
C GLN A 237 0.81 -10.16 8.14
N VAL A 238 0.02 -9.88 7.11
CA VAL A 238 0.22 -10.47 5.77
C VAL A 238 1.58 -10.07 5.21
N LEU A 239 1.97 -8.82 5.39
CA LEU A 239 3.28 -8.32 4.97
C LEU A 239 4.42 -8.92 5.82
N GLU A 240 4.22 -9.10 7.13
CA GLU A 240 5.17 -9.75 8.04
C GLU A 240 5.27 -11.27 7.81
N ALA A 241 4.25 -11.92 7.23
CA ALA A 241 4.29 -13.35 6.89
C ALA A 241 5.15 -13.64 5.65
N VAL A 242 5.23 -12.70 4.69
CA VAL A 242 5.96 -12.87 3.41
C VAL A 242 7.44 -13.28 3.61
N PRO A 243 8.24 -12.64 4.50
CA PRO A 243 9.62 -13.04 4.75
C PRO A 243 9.73 -14.43 5.40
N LEU A 244 8.74 -14.84 6.18
CA LEU A 244 8.76 -16.07 6.98
C LEU A 244 8.33 -17.30 6.18
N LEU A 245 7.57 -17.12 5.10
CA LEU A 245 7.41 -18.11 4.03
C LEU A 245 8.73 -18.45 3.32
N GLY A 246 9.76 -17.60 3.44
CA GLY A 246 11.06 -17.74 2.79
C GLY A 246 12.12 -18.49 3.60
N ALA A 247 11.84 -18.87 4.85
CA ALA A 247 12.81 -19.60 5.67
C ALA A 247 12.93 -21.10 5.30
N ALA A 248 12.12 -21.59 4.35
CA ALA A 248 12.19 -22.94 3.83
C ALA A 248 12.17 -22.93 2.28
N ASP A 249 13.30 -23.27 1.67
CA ASP A 249 13.53 -23.84 0.33
C ASP A 249 12.82 -23.28 -0.92
N GLY A 250 13.64 -22.75 -1.86
CA GLY A 250 13.49 -22.90 -3.32
C GLY A 250 12.41 -22.10 -4.07
N LEU A 251 11.52 -21.39 -3.36
CA LEU A 251 10.48 -20.57 -4.01
C LEU A 251 11.02 -19.22 -4.45
N GLU A 252 10.56 -18.74 -5.60
CA GLU A 252 10.75 -17.36 -6.03
C GLU A 252 9.93 -16.41 -5.13
N ARG A 253 10.41 -15.17 -4.99
CA ARG A 253 9.77 -14.19 -4.09
C ARG A 253 8.31 -13.93 -4.45
N GLY A 254 8.01 -13.82 -5.73
CA GLY A 254 6.65 -13.61 -6.23
C GLY A 254 5.68 -14.74 -5.84
N GLU A 255 6.15 -15.98 -5.76
CA GLU A 255 5.34 -17.13 -5.35
C GLU A 255 4.97 -17.03 -3.87
N ARG A 256 5.92 -16.59 -3.02
CA ARG A 256 5.66 -16.36 -1.59
C ARG A 256 4.67 -15.24 -1.35
N VAL A 257 4.84 -14.12 -2.05
CA VAL A 257 3.89 -12.99 -1.97
C VAL A 257 2.52 -13.44 -2.47
N GLY A 258 2.45 -14.14 -3.60
CA GLY A 258 1.20 -14.70 -4.12
C GLY A 258 0.50 -15.62 -3.11
N ALA A 259 1.23 -16.52 -2.46
CA ALA A 259 0.69 -17.42 -1.45
C ALA A 259 0.21 -16.70 -0.18
N ALA A 260 0.98 -15.75 0.35
CA ALA A 260 0.57 -14.92 1.49
C ALA A 260 -0.70 -14.13 1.18
N VAL A 261 -0.75 -13.54 -0.01
CA VAL A 261 -1.91 -12.78 -0.50
C VAL A 261 -3.12 -13.70 -0.66
N HIS A 262 -2.97 -14.90 -1.23
CA HIS A 262 -4.08 -15.85 -1.38
C HIS A 262 -4.57 -16.37 -0.02
N ALA A 263 -3.66 -16.68 0.90
CA ALA A 263 -3.99 -17.09 2.27
C ALA A 263 -4.78 -16.03 3.02
N ALA A 264 -4.32 -14.78 2.96
CA ALA A 264 -5.02 -13.64 3.55
C ALA A 264 -6.47 -13.56 3.03
N ARG A 265 -6.66 -13.70 1.71
CA ARG A 265 -7.99 -13.66 1.10
C ARG A 265 -8.90 -14.79 1.57
N LEU A 266 -8.39 -16.02 1.69
CA LEU A 266 -9.19 -17.16 2.17
C LEU A 266 -9.69 -16.93 3.61
N LEU A 267 -8.82 -16.41 4.47
CA LEU A 267 -9.16 -16.13 5.86
C LEU A 267 -10.19 -14.99 5.97
N LEU A 268 -10.03 -13.95 5.14
CA LEU A 268 -11.00 -12.86 5.05
C LEU A 268 -12.35 -13.28 4.48
N ALA A 269 -12.36 -14.17 3.50
CA ALA A 269 -13.59 -14.73 2.95
C ALA A 269 -14.32 -15.64 3.96
N ALA A 270 -13.59 -16.22 4.91
CA ALA A 270 -14.14 -16.98 6.03
C ALA A 270 -14.60 -16.10 7.20
N ASP A 271 -14.69 -14.78 7.02
CA ASP A 271 -15.08 -13.79 8.05
C ASP A 271 -14.17 -13.84 9.30
N CYS A 272 -12.93 -14.32 9.13
CA CYS A 272 -11.90 -14.32 10.15
C CYS A 272 -11.08 -13.04 10.03
N ASP A 273 -10.81 -12.33 11.13
CA ASP A 273 -9.70 -11.37 11.18
C ASP A 273 -8.41 -12.20 11.35
N PRO A 274 -7.66 -12.44 10.27
CA PRO A 274 -6.56 -13.39 10.27
C PRO A 274 -5.44 -12.90 11.19
N ALA A 275 -5.09 -13.69 12.21
CA ALA A 275 -3.83 -13.48 12.90
C ALA A 275 -2.66 -13.84 11.96
N TRP A 276 -1.48 -13.29 12.24
CA TRP A 276 -0.26 -13.55 11.48
C TRP A 276 0.05 -15.04 11.36
N ASP A 277 -0.14 -15.77 12.45
CA ASP A 277 0.01 -17.22 12.51
C ASP A 277 -0.95 -17.95 11.56
N ASP A 278 -2.18 -17.45 11.41
CA ASP A 278 -3.20 -18.03 10.53
C ASP A 278 -2.88 -17.80 9.05
N VAL A 279 -2.39 -16.61 8.71
CA VAL A 279 -1.93 -16.28 7.34
C VAL A 279 -0.77 -17.17 6.96
N LEU A 280 0.24 -17.28 7.83
CA LEU A 280 1.43 -18.10 7.57
C LEU A 280 1.06 -19.57 7.43
N ALA A 281 0.25 -20.11 8.35
CA ALA A 281 -0.16 -21.50 8.31
C ALA A 281 -1.01 -21.81 7.06
N THR A 282 -1.90 -20.90 6.65
CA THR A 282 -2.72 -21.07 5.45
C THR A 282 -1.88 -20.97 4.18
N ALA A 283 -0.92 -20.03 4.11
CA ALA A 283 -0.01 -19.91 2.98
C ALA A 283 0.91 -21.13 2.84
N CYS A 284 1.43 -21.67 3.94
CA CYS A 284 2.19 -22.92 3.94
C CYS A 284 1.36 -24.09 3.40
N ARG A 285 0.09 -24.24 3.85
CA ARG A 285 -0.83 -25.26 3.31
C ARG A 285 -1.06 -25.12 1.81
N LEU A 286 -1.28 -23.89 1.33
CA LEU A 286 -1.47 -23.60 -0.10
C LEU A 286 -0.24 -23.95 -0.95
N LEU A 287 0.95 -23.82 -0.37
CA LEU A 287 2.21 -24.21 -0.99
C LEU A 287 2.52 -25.71 -0.83
N GLY A 288 1.65 -26.49 -0.17
CA GLY A 288 1.86 -27.91 0.11
C GLY A 288 2.97 -28.16 1.14
N ARG A 289 3.12 -27.26 2.13
CA ARG A 289 4.21 -27.27 3.11
C ARG A 289 3.71 -27.23 4.54
N ASP A 290 4.54 -27.72 5.45
CA ASP A 290 4.33 -27.57 6.88
C ASP A 290 4.57 -26.11 7.30
N ALA A 291 3.72 -25.62 8.20
CA ALA A 291 3.89 -24.30 8.79
C ALA A 291 5.15 -24.29 9.69
N PRO A 292 6.06 -23.31 9.57
CA PRO A 292 7.19 -23.22 10.47
C PRO A 292 6.69 -22.97 11.90
N SER A 293 7.36 -23.56 12.88
CA SER A 293 7.07 -23.30 14.30
C SER A 293 7.51 -21.88 14.66
N VAL A 294 6.56 -21.00 14.96
CA VAL A 294 6.89 -19.59 15.28
C VAL A 294 6.86 -19.36 16.79
N PRO A 295 7.94 -18.81 17.39
CA PRO A 295 7.90 -18.28 18.75
C PRO A 295 7.12 -16.96 18.79
N GLY A 296 6.16 -16.82 19.72
CA GLY A 296 5.15 -15.75 19.71
C GLY A 296 5.62 -14.30 19.99
N SER A 297 4.83 -13.36 19.41
CA SER A 297 4.58 -11.92 19.71
C SER A 297 5.73 -10.88 19.60
N LEU A 298 5.49 -9.81 18.83
CA LEU A 298 6.39 -8.70 18.45
C LEU A 298 6.20 -7.41 19.29
N ALA A 299 7.24 -6.57 19.40
CA ALA A 299 7.28 -5.28 20.14
C ALA A 299 7.66 -4.05 19.27
N GLU A 300 7.40 -2.85 19.81
CA GLU A 300 7.48 -1.44 19.29
C GLU A 300 8.48 -1.07 18.15
N PRO A 301 8.14 -0.03 17.33
CA PRO A 301 8.94 0.42 16.18
C PRO A 301 10.25 1.16 16.57
N PRO A 302 11.31 1.07 15.75
CA PRO A 302 12.62 1.68 16.02
C PRO A 302 12.61 3.21 15.93
N ARG A 303 13.45 3.88 16.74
CA ARG A 303 13.70 5.33 16.68
C ARG A 303 14.66 5.68 15.55
N VAL A 304 14.23 6.54 14.65
CA VAL A 304 15.01 7.05 13.51
C VAL A 304 15.86 8.24 13.94
N THR A 305 17.14 8.25 13.58
CA THR A 305 17.97 9.46 13.56
C THR A 305 18.51 9.67 12.15
N LEU A 306 18.15 10.80 11.55
CA LEU A 306 18.68 11.24 10.26
C LEU A 306 20.03 11.93 10.51
N ARG A 307 21.13 11.38 9.98
CA ARG A 307 22.36 12.16 9.84
C ARG A 307 22.24 13.02 8.59
N ARG A 308 22.50 14.32 8.76
CA ARG A 308 22.55 15.34 7.70
C ARG A 308 23.56 14.99 6.62
#